data_AF-A0A6B3FPB6-F1
#
_entry.id   AF-A0A6B3FPB6-F1
#
_cell.length_a   1.000
_cell.length_b   1.000
_cell.length_c   1.000
_cell.angle_alpha   90.00
_cell.angle_beta   90.00
_cell.angle_gamma   90.00
#
_symmetry.space_group_name_H-M   'P 1'
#
loop_
_entity.id
_entity.type
_entity.pdbx_description
1 polymer ?
#
loop_
_entity_poly.entity_id
_entity_poly.type
_entity_poly.pdbx_seq_one_letter_code
_entity_poly.pdbx_strand_id
1 'polypeptide(L)'
;EELIGEHTDLEKKLADPSVHADQANARKLNKRYAELTPIVSTYRAWKQTGDDIETAREFAADDPDFAAEVKELEKQREEITEKLRLLLVPRDPSDDKDVLLEIKAGAGGDESALFAGDLLRMYLRYAERVGWKTEIIDSTESELGGYKDVQVAVKTKGGNGATEPGQGV
;
A
#
# COMPACT_ATOMS: atom_id res chain seq x y z
N GLU A 1 -9.45 17.62 -7.21
CA GLU A 1 -9.72 17.80 -8.66
C GLU A 1 -8.47 17.65 -9.51
N GLU A 2 -7.35 18.30 -9.15
CA GLU A 2 -6.07 18.18 -9.86
C GLU A 2 -5.63 16.73 -10.11
N LEU A 3 -5.62 15.87 -9.07
CA LEU A 3 -5.25 14.44 -9.19
C LEU A 3 -6.16 13.65 -10.16
N ILE A 4 -7.42 14.05 -10.30
CA ILE A 4 -8.38 13.41 -11.21
C ILE A 4 -8.09 13.83 -12.66
N GLY A 5 -7.78 15.12 -12.85
CA GLY A 5 -7.31 15.63 -14.14
C GLY A 5 -6.02 14.95 -14.58
N GLU A 6 -5.05 14.83 -13.68
CA GLU A 6 -3.79 14.12 -13.93
C GLU A 6 -4.02 12.66 -14.31
N HIS A 7 -4.85 11.92 -13.57
CA HIS A 7 -5.20 10.53 -13.88
C HIS A 7 -5.81 10.38 -15.27
N THR A 8 -6.73 11.28 -15.64
CA THR A 8 -7.39 11.30 -16.95
C THR A 8 -6.38 11.59 -18.08
N ASP A 9 -5.45 12.51 -17.86
CA ASP A 9 -4.43 12.85 -18.85
C ASP A 9 -3.41 11.72 -19.02
N LEU A 10 -3.07 11.01 -17.94
CA LEU A 10 -2.23 9.82 -18.00
C LEU A 10 -2.93 8.67 -18.75
N GLU A 11 -4.22 8.46 -18.52
CA GLU A 11 -5.02 7.48 -19.25
C GLU A 11 -4.97 7.74 -20.77
N LYS A 12 -5.19 9.00 -21.18
CA LYS A 12 -5.10 9.42 -22.59
C LYS A 12 -3.70 9.18 -23.18
N LYS A 13 -2.64 9.54 -22.43
CA LYS A 13 -1.25 9.33 -22.88
C LYS A 13 -0.93 7.84 -23.03
N LEU A 14 -1.37 7.00 -22.10
CA LEU A 14 -1.13 5.55 -22.14
C LEU A 14 -1.92 4.86 -23.27
N ALA A 15 -3.04 5.43 -23.71
CA ALA A 15 -3.78 4.96 -24.87
C ALA A 15 -3.08 5.26 -26.22
N ASP A 16 -2.11 6.18 -26.25
CA ASP A 16 -1.34 6.50 -27.45
C ASP A 16 -0.25 5.42 -27.71
N PRO A 17 -0.30 4.69 -28.84
CA PRO A 17 0.69 3.67 -29.19
C PRO A 17 2.14 4.20 -29.23
N SER A 18 2.34 5.49 -29.53
CA SER A 18 3.67 6.10 -29.64
C SER A 18 4.41 6.17 -28.31
N VAL A 19 3.70 6.24 -27.18
CA VAL A 19 4.28 6.24 -25.83
C VAL A 19 4.98 4.93 -25.53
N HIS A 20 4.51 3.82 -26.09
CA HIS A 20 5.07 2.48 -25.89
C HIS A 20 6.36 2.24 -26.69
N ALA A 21 6.73 3.15 -27.60
CA ALA A 21 8.01 3.12 -28.28
C ALA A 21 9.18 3.46 -27.32
N ASP A 22 8.93 4.26 -26.29
CA ASP A 22 9.87 4.52 -25.19
C ASP A 22 9.42 3.76 -23.93
N GLN A 23 10.04 2.60 -23.72
CA GLN A 23 9.71 1.75 -22.57
C GLN A 23 9.96 2.41 -21.21
N ALA A 24 10.97 3.30 -21.11
CA ALA A 24 11.28 3.96 -19.84
C ALA A 24 10.20 4.99 -19.50
N ASN A 25 9.77 5.78 -20.48
CA ASN A 25 8.66 6.71 -20.32
C ASN A 25 7.34 5.97 -20.04
N ALA A 26 7.03 4.91 -20.79
CA ALA A 26 5.83 4.10 -20.57
C ALA A 26 5.77 3.52 -19.15
N ARG A 27 6.89 3.03 -18.60
CA ARG A 27 6.95 2.55 -17.20
C ARG A 27 6.66 3.67 -16.20
N LYS A 28 7.24 4.86 -16.40
CA LYS A 28 7.01 6.02 -15.53
C LYS A 28 5.53 6.43 -15.51
N LEU A 29 4.90 6.52 -16.68
CA LEU A 29 3.49 6.89 -16.80
C LEU A 29 2.57 5.83 -16.19
N ASN A 30 2.83 4.54 -16.47
CA ASN A 30 2.07 3.45 -15.86
C ASN A 30 2.17 3.44 -14.34
N LYS A 31 3.37 3.70 -13.79
CA LYS A 31 3.56 3.79 -12.33
C LYS A 31 2.67 4.88 -11.73
N ARG A 32 2.75 6.10 -12.27
CA ARG A 32 1.93 7.23 -11.77
C ARG A 32 0.43 7.00 -11.95
N TYR A 33 0.02 6.39 -13.07
CA TYR A 33 -1.37 6.01 -13.31
C TYR A 33 -1.86 5.00 -12.25
N ALA A 34 -1.05 3.98 -11.95
CA ALA A 34 -1.34 2.99 -10.94
C ALA A 34 -1.41 3.59 -9.52
N GLU A 35 -0.58 4.59 -9.20
CA GLU A 35 -0.63 5.33 -7.93
C GLU A 35 -1.94 6.12 -7.78
N LEU A 36 -2.41 6.78 -8.84
CA LEU A 36 -3.60 7.62 -8.79
C LEU A 36 -4.92 6.84 -8.88
N THR A 37 -4.89 5.65 -9.48
CA THR A 37 -6.10 4.84 -9.71
C THR A 37 -6.87 4.51 -8.42
N PRO A 38 -6.24 4.07 -7.31
CA PRO A 38 -6.93 3.87 -6.04
C PRO A 38 -7.56 5.15 -5.47
N ILE A 39 -6.88 6.29 -5.58
CA ILE A 39 -7.38 7.59 -5.11
C ILE A 39 -8.63 7.98 -5.91
N VAL A 40 -8.54 7.96 -7.24
CA VAL A 40 -9.63 8.38 -8.13
C VAL A 40 -10.83 7.46 -8.02
N SER A 41 -10.62 6.14 -7.98
CA SER A 41 -11.71 5.17 -7.82
C SER A 41 -12.41 5.32 -6.46
N THR A 42 -11.65 5.49 -5.37
CA THR A 42 -12.22 5.71 -4.02
C THR A 42 -12.97 7.04 -3.95
N TYR A 43 -12.46 8.11 -4.57
CA TYR A 43 -13.15 9.38 -4.66
C TYR A 43 -14.47 9.28 -5.45
N ARG A 44 -14.48 8.56 -6.58
CA ARG A 44 -15.70 8.33 -7.36
C ARG A 44 -16.73 7.55 -6.56
N ALA A 45 -16.33 6.51 -5.84
CA ALA A 45 -17.20 5.78 -4.92
C ALA A 45 -17.76 6.70 -3.82
N TRP A 46 -16.90 7.51 -3.19
CA TRP A 46 -17.31 8.48 -2.17
C TRP A 46 -18.37 9.46 -2.68
N LYS A 47 -18.19 9.96 -3.92
CA LYS A 47 -19.14 10.87 -4.56
C LYS A 47 -20.46 10.16 -4.85
N GLN A 48 -20.41 8.97 -5.45
CA GLN A 48 -21.60 8.18 -5.75
C GLN A 48 -22.41 7.86 -4.50
N THR A 49 -21.78 7.37 -3.43
CA THR A 49 -22.47 7.10 -2.16
C THR A 49 -23.07 8.38 -1.56
N GLY A 50 -22.45 9.54 -1.79
CA GLY A 50 -23.04 10.82 -1.42
C GLY A 50 -24.32 11.13 -2.17
N ASP A 51 -24.33 10.93 -3.49
CA ASP A 51 -25.51 11.12 -4.34
C ASP A 51 -26.62 10.10 -4.01
N ASP A 52 -26.24 8.86 -3.68
CA ASP A 52 -27.16 7.79 -3.26
C ASP A 52 -27.83 8.11 -1.91
N ILE A 53 -27.08 8.67 -0.94
CA ILE A 53 -27.64 9.13 0.35
C ILE A 53 -28.69 10.21 0.14
N GLU A 54 -28.41 11.21 -0.70
CA GLU A 54 -29.37 12.29 -0.97
C GLU A 54 -30.64 11.71 -1.62
N THR A 55 -30.49 10.81 -2.60
CA THR A 55 -31.62 10.11 -3.23
C THR A 55 -32.44 9.30 -2.22
N ALA A 56 -31.78 8.55 -1.33
CA ALA A 56 -32.46 7.77 -0.29
C ALA A 56 -33.16 8.65 0.74
N ARG A 57 -32.60 9.82 1.07
CA ARG A 57 -33.24 10.81 1.95
C ARG A 57 -34.49 11.41 1.33
N GLU A 58 -34.49 11.65 0.02
CA GLU A 58 -35.69 12.10 -0.71
C GLU A 58 -36.80 11.04 -0.61
N PHE A 59 -36.50 9.76 -0.83
CA PHE A 59 -37.50 8.68 -0.69
C PHE A 59 -37.95 8.45 0.76
N ALA A 60 -37.07 8.65 1.74
CA ALA A 60 -37.43 8.52 3.16
C ALA A 60 -38.48 9.53 3.63
N ALA A 61 -38.72 10.61 2.88
CA ALA A 61 -39.80 11.54 3.14
C ALA A 61 -41.20 10.92 2.89
N ASP A 62 -41.28 9.98 1.95
CA ASP A 62 -42.53 9.32 1.53
C ASP A 62 -42.68 7.92 2.14
N ASP A 63 -41.56 7.20 2.36
CA ASP A 63 -41.53 5.86 2.94
C ASP A 63 -40.45 5.74 4.04
N PRO A 64 -40.85 5.66 5.32
CA PRO A 64 -39.92 5.56 6.45
C PRO A 64 -38.98 4.34 6.42
N ASP A 65 -39.27 3.31 5.63
CA ASP A 65 -38.41 2.12 5.53
C ASP A 65 -37.05 2.46 4.90
N PHE A 66 -36.96 3.52 4.08
CA PHE A 66 -35.69 4.03 3.53
C PHE A 66 -34.79 4.69 4.58
N ALA A 67 -35.30 5.02 5.77
CA ALA A 67 -34.47 5.59 6.85
C ALA A 67 -33.39 4.62 7.35
N ALA A 68 -33.61 3.31 7.22
CA ALA A 68 -32.60 2.30 7.52
C ALA A 68 -31.50 2.25 6.45
N GLU A 69 -31.87 2.40 5.18
CA GLU A 69 -30.94 2.45 4.05
C GLU A 69 -30.03 3.68 4.11
N VAL A 70 -30.58 4.85 4.43
CA VAL A 70 -29.79 6.09 4.63
C VAL A 70 -28.68 5.86 5.67
N LYS A 71 -28.99 5.25 6.81
CA LYS A 71 -27.99 4.97 7.87
C LYS A 71 -26.89 4.03 7.42
N GLU A 72 -27.23 3.01 6.65
CA GLU A 72 -26.24 2.07 6.12
C GLU A 72 -25.32 2.75 5.10
N LEU A 73 -25.88 3.54 4.19
CA LEU A 73 -25.11 4.32 3.21
C LEU A 73 -24.22 5.37 3.89
N GLU A 74 -24.69 6.03 4.96
CA GLU A 74 -23.89 6.95 5.77
C GLU A 74 -22.68 6.26 6.39
N LYS A 75 -22.88 5.07 6.97
CA LYS A 75 -21.78 4.27 7.51
C LYS A 75 -20.78 3.85 6.42
N GLN A 76 -21.26 3.39 5.27
CA GLN A 76 -20.40 3.07 4.13
C GLN A 76 -19.61 4.30 3.66
N ARG A 77 -20.24 5.48 3.63
CA ARG A 77 -19.57 6.73 3.28
C ARG A 77 -18.49 7.11 4.28
N GLU A 78 -18.67 6.85 5.57
CA GLU A 78 -17.64 7.04 6.58
C GLU A 78 -16.43 6.12 6.35
N GLU A 79 -16.66 4.83 6.09
CA GLU A 79 -15.60 3.86 5.79
C GLU A 79 -14.81 4.25 4.54
N ILE A 80 -15.50 4.67 3.47
CA ILE A 80 -14.88 5.17 2.24
C ILE A 80 -14.12 6.47 2.50
N THR A 81 -14.63 7.34 3.37
CA THR A 81 -13.98 8.61 3.74
C THR A 81 -12.64 8.35 4.43
N GLU A 82 -12.60 7.43 5.39
CA GLU A 82 -11.35 7.06 6.07
C GLU A 82 -10.34 6.44 5.10
N LYS A 83 -10.80 5.55 4.22
CA LYS A 83 -9.94 5.00 3.16
C LYS A 83 -9.37 6.10 2.25
N LEU A 84 -10.22 7.04 1.82
CA LEU A 84 -9.78 8.16 0.98
C LEU A 84 -8.78 9.05 1.71
N ARG A 85 -8.99 9.33 3.01
CA ARG A 85 -8.05 10.11 3.84
C ARG A 85 -6.67 9.46 3.86
N LEU A 86 -6.60 8.14 4.09
CA LEU A 86 -5.34 7.40 4.08
C LEU A 86 -4.66 7.47 2.70
N LEU A 87 -5.42 7.29 1.63
CA LEU A 87 -4.89 7.36 0.25
C LEU A 87 -4.36 8.75 -0.14
N LEU A 88 -4.82 9.81 0.53
CA LEU A 88 -4.38 11.19 0.29
C LEU A 88 -3.15 11.59 1.12
N VAL A 89 -2.69 10.73 2.03
CA VAL A 89 -1.43 10.97 2.74
C VAL A 89 -0.30 11.05 1.72
N PRO A 90 0.53 12.11 1.74
CA PRO A 90 1.66 12.22 0.83
C PRO A 90 2.56 10.99 0.96
N ARG A 91 2.80 10.32 -0.17
CA ARG A 91 3.69 9.15 -0.21
C ARG A 91 5.14 9.61 -0.03
N ASP A 92 5.92 8.84 0.72
CA ASP A 92 7.36 9.02 0.78
C ASP A 92 7.97 8.52 -0.56
N PRO A 93 8.94 9.23 -1.16
CA PRO A 93 9.69 8.75 -2.32
C PRO A 93 10.34 7.36 -2.14
N SER A 94 10.44 6.87 -0.91
CA SER A 94 11.02 5.59 -0.53
C SER A 94 9.98 4.50 -0.22
N ASP A 95 8.68 4.81 -0.20
CA ASP A 95 7.61 3.83 0.09
C ASP A 95 7.59 2.63 -0.87
N ASP A 96 8.11 2.81 -2.09
CA ASP A 96 8.19 1.77 -3.12
C ASP A 96 9.57 1.09 -3.20
N LYS A 97 10.50 1.42 -2.31
CA LYS A 97 11.86 0.85 -2.34
C LYS A 97 11.91 -0.40 -1.49
N ASP A 98 12.68 -1.37 -1.96
CA ASP A 98 13.07 -2.52 -1.14
C ASP A 98 13.88 -2.03 0.07
N VAL A 99 13.66 -2.67 1.22
CA VAL A 99 14.35 -2.36 2.46
C VAL A 99 15.43 -3.38 2.74
N LEU A 100 16.52 -2.91 3.34
CA LEU A 100 17.58 -3.75 3.83
C LEU A 100 17.48 -3.83 5.36
N LEU A 101 17.18 -5.01 5.88
CA LEU A 101 17.16 -5.30 7.31
C LEU A 101 18.51 -5.86 7.72
N GLU A 102 19.18 -5.20 8.66
CA GLU A 102 20.44 -5.64 9.24
C GLU A 102 20.25 -5.93 10.73
N ILE A 103 20.58 -7.15 11.16
CA ILE A 103 20.46 -7.60 12.55
C ILE A 103 21.86 -7.98 13.04
N LYS A 104 22.39 -7.19 13.98
CA LYS A 104 23.70 -7.42 14.59
C LYS A 104 23.57 -7.84 16.05
N ALA A 105 24.33 -8.85 16.44
CA ALA A 105 24.45 -9.24 17.85
C ALA A 105 25.12 -8.10 18.64
N GLY A 106 24.49 -7.71 19.75
CA GLY A 106 25.02 -6.70 20.67
C GLY A 106 26.03 -7.28 21.67
N ALA A 107 26.17 -6.59 22.81
CA ALA A 107 26.95 -7.10 23.93
C ALA A 107 26.24 -8.30 24.60
N GLY A 108 26.99 -9.36 24.92
CA GLY A 108 26.45 -10.59 25.50
C GLY A 108 26.91 -11.88 24.81
N GLY A 109 27.79 -11.80 23.80
CA GLY A 109 28.42 -12.97 23.19
C GLY A 109 27.40 -13.89 22.53
N ASP A 110 27.43 -15.16 22.89
CA ASP A 110 26.61 -16.20 22.24
C ASP A 110 25.10 -16.04 22.48
N GLU A 111 24.68 -15.52 23.65
CA GLU A 111 23.28 -15.25 23.93
C GLU A 111 22.71 -14.17 23.00
N SER A 112 23.53 -13.18 22.67
CA SER A 112 23.16 -12.12 21.71
C SER A 112 23.05 -12.66 20.28
N ALA A 113 23.90 -13.61 19.90
CA ALA A 113 23.84 -14.23 18.59
C ALA A 113 22.59 -15.10 18.42
N LEU A 114 22.21 -15.85 19.47
CA LEU A 114 20.96 -16.62 19.48
C LEU A 114 19.74 -15.69 19.35
N PHE A 115 19.73 -14.59 20.09
CA PHE A 115 18.64 -13.62 20.03
C PHE A 115 18.54 -12.93 18.65
N ALA A 116 19.67 -12.62 18.01
CA ALA A 116 19.68 -12.14 16.62
C ALA A 116 19.03 -13.14 15.66
N GLY A 117 19.25 -14.45 15.87
CA GLY A 117 18.57 -15.52 15.14
C GLY A 117 17.05 -15.55 15.40
N ASP A 118 16.63 -15.33 16.64
CA ASP A 118 15.20 -15.25 16.98
C ASP A 118 14.53 -14.03 16.31
N LEU A 119 15.19 -12.86 16.31
CA LEU A 119 14.72 -11.67 15.61
C LEU A 119 14.62 -11.90 14.11
N LEU A 120 15.65 -12.49 13.50
CA LEU A 120 15.62 -12.85 12.08
C LEU A 120 14.39 -13.71 11.80
N ARG A 121 14.18 -14.79 12.57
CA ARG A 121 13.03 -15.68 12.40
C ARG A 121 11.71 -14.95 12.58
N MET A 122 11.61 -14.05 13.56
CA MET A 122 10.42 -13.23 13.81
C MET A 122 10.09 -12.35 12.60
N TYR A 123 11.07 -11.61 12.07
CA TYR A 123 10.88 -10.72 10.93
C TYR A 123 10.59 -11.47 9.63
N LEU A 124 11.27 -12.60 9.38
CA LEU A 124 10.97 -13.45 8.22
C LEU A 124 9.54 -13.98 8.24
N ARG A 125 9.03 -14.38 9.42
CA ARG A 125 7.64 -14.81 9.60
C ARG A 125 6.64 -13.67 9.43
N TYR A 126 6.97 -12.47 9.92
CA TYR A 126 6.14 -11.29 9.69
C TYR A 126 6.05 -10.98 8.20
N ALA A 127 7.19 -10.92 7.50
CA ALA A 127 7.27 -10.66 6.07
C ALA A 127 6.45 -11.69 5.27
N GLU A 128 6.56 -12.98 5.58
CA GLU A 128 5.73 -14.03 4.97
C GLU A 128 4.23 -13.79 5.19
N ARG A 129 3.82 -13.41 6.42
CA ARG A 129 2.41 -13.13 6.77
C ARG A 129 1.83 -11.94 6.00
N VAL A 130 2.61 -10.89 5.78
CA VAL A 130 2.20 -9.72 4.99
C VAL A 130 2.47 -9.89 3.49
N GLY A 131 2.98 -11.05 3.08
CA GLY A 131 3.20 -11.43 1.68
C GLY A 131 4.40 -10.74 1.01
N TRP A 132 5.36 -10.26 1.80
CA TRP A 132 6.64 -9.73 1.32
C TRP A 132 7.61 -10.86 0.99
N LYS A 133 8.54 -10.58 0.06
CA LYS A 133 9.60 -11.51 -0.32
C LYS A 133 10.88 -11.14 0.39
N THR A 134 11.51 -12.10 1.05
CA THR A 134 12.78 -11.90 1.76
C THR A 134 13.91 -12.69 1.12
N GLU A 135 15.11 -12.14 1.13
CA GLU A 135 16.33 -12.77 0.59
C GLU A 135 17.49 -12.45 1.54
N ILE A 136 18.13 -13.47 2.13
CA ILE A 136 19.36 -13.27 2.91
C ILE A 136 20.48 -12.92 1.92
N ILE A 137 21.12 -11.77 2.13
CA ILE A 137 22.18 -11.23 1.28
C ILE A 137 23.55 -11.63 1.83
N ASP A 138 23.73 -11.48 3.15
CA ASP A 138 24.95 -11.85 3.85
C ASP A 138 24.62 -12.30 5.27
N SER A 139 25.46 -13.14 5.84
CA SER A 139 25.30 -13.63 7.21
C SER A 139 26.60 -14.14 7.80
N THR A 140 26.87 -13.78 9.05
CA THR A 140 27.93 -14.32 9.89
C THR A 140 27.31 -15.08 11.04
N GLU A 141 27.40 -16.40 11.02
CA GLU A 141 26.89 -17.28 12.08
C GLU A 141 27.81 -17.29 13.31
N SER A 142 27.25 -17.62 14.48
CA SER A 142 28.05 -17.92 15.69
C SER A 142 28.30 -19.43 15.80
N GLU A 143 29.40 -19.81 16.47
CA GLU A 143 29.78 -21.22 16.66
C GLU A 143 28.75 -22.02 17.47
N LEU A 144 28.07 -21.36 18.42
CA LEU A 144 27.00 -21.96 19.23
C LEU A 144 25.60 -21.80 18.62
N GLY A 145 25.52 -21.32 17.37
CA GLY A 145 24.27 -21.05 16.66
C GLY A 145 23.80 -19.59 16.77
N GLY A 146 22.84 -19.23 15.92
CA GLY A 146 22.41 -17.84 15.75
C GLY A 146 23.37 -17.03 14.86
N TYR A 147 23.24 -15.70 14.89
CA TYR A 147 23.95 -14.80 13.98
C TYR A 147 24.67 -13.68 14.72
N LYS A 148 25.96 -13.46 14.42
CA LYS A 148 26.67 -12.25 14.80
C LYS A 148 26.21 -11.06 13.96
N ASP A 149 25.96 -11.32 12.68
CA ASP A 149 25.46 -10.35 11.71
C ASP A 149 24.61 -11.07 10.66
N VAL A 150 23.51 -10.47 10.24
CA VAL A 150 22.70 -10.95 9.12
C VAL A 150 22.02 -9.79 8.42
N GLN A 151 22.13 -9.80 7.09
CA GLN A 151 21.58 -8.80 6.20
C GLN A 151 20.53 -9.45 5.30
N VAL A 152 19.32 -8.90 5.30
CA VAL A 152 18.17 -9.41 4.55
C VAL A 152 17.61 -8.32 3.67
N ALA A 153 17.47 -8.58 2.38
CA ALA A 153 16.65 -7.75 1.50
C ALA A 153 15.18 -8.13 1.66
N VAL A 154 14.35 -7.16 1.97
CA VAL A 154 12.89 -7.27 2.07
C VAL A 154 12.28 -6.52 0.91
N LYS A 155 11.68 -7.28 -0.02
CA LYS A 155 11.02 -6.75 -1.21
C LYS A 155 9.52 -6.70 -0.95
N THR A 156 8.95 -5.52 -1.06
CA THR A 156 7.49 -5.38 -1.13
C THR A 156 6.98 -6.11 -2.37
N LYS A 157 5.68 -6.44 -2.41
CA LYS A 157 5.05 -6.88 -3.65
C LYS A 157 5.02 -5.74 -4.67
N GLY A 158 6.16 -5.48 -5.31
CA GLY A 158 6.26 -4.68 -6.51
C GLY A 158 5.68 -5.47 -7.69
N GLY A 159 4.38 -5.34 -7.91
CA GLY A 159 3.71 -5.92 -9.08
C GLY A 159 2.20 -5.82 -9.03
N ASN A 160 1.67 -4.68 -9.47
CA ASN A 160 0.25 -4.40 -9.81
C ASN A 160 -0.66 -3.77 -8.73
N GLY A 161 -0.15 -3.38 -7.57
CA GLY A 161 -0.91 -2.55 -6.63
C GLY A 161 0.04 -1.67 -5.84
N ALA A 162 -0.14 -0.35 -5.91
CA ALA A 162 0.54 0.56 -5.01
C ALA A 162 0.32 0.08 -3.56
N THR A 163 1.38 -0.05 -2.77
CA THR A 163 1.26 -0.17 -1.32
C THR A 163 0.42 1.01 -0.83
N GLU A 164 -0.57 0.74 0.02
CA GLU A 164 -1.40 1.81 0.58
C GLU A 164 -0.46 2.81 1.30
N PRO A 165 -0.67 4.14 1.17
CA PRO A 165 0.15 5.10 1.89
C PRO A 165 0.16 4.78 3.39
N GLY A 166 1.35 4.69 3.99
CA GLY A 166 1.54 4.28 5.38
C GLY A 166 1.64 2.75 5.62
N GLN A 167 1.58 1.92 4.58
CA GLN A 167 1.88 0.48 4.62
C GLN A 167 3.21 0.12 3.92
N GLY A 168 4.12 1.10 3.80
CA GLY A 168 5.51 0.84 3.43
C GLY A 168 6.19 -0.10 4.43
N VAL A 169 7.33 -0.69 4.01
CA VAL A 169 8.18 -1.53 4.87
C VAL A 169 8.85 -0.69 5.94
#